data_AF-A0A6B1IFA4-F1
#
_entry.id   AF-A0A6B1IFA4-F1
#
_cell.length_a   1.000
_cell.length_b   1.000
_cell.length_c   1.000
_cell.angle_alpha   90.00
_cell.angle_beta   90.00
_cell.angle_gamma   90.00
#
_symmetry.space_group_name_H-M   'P 1'
#
loop_
_entity.id
_entity.type
_entity.pdbx_description
1 polymer ?
#
loop_
_entity_poly.entity_id
_entity_poly.type
_entity_poly.pdbx_seq_one_letter_code
_entity_poly.pdbx_strand_id
1 'polypeptide(L)'
;MIETNYDFESGHHEGSIVVQDALAHLGVYKRVEDVPTRHSFEKFLDDVDADEAWEQFWEETGVVDLSEHTRKYKYGKARREWWNYCAKRGIHPALGDPTDFEEHFSKQMEEMSTYKSGHDLRFRPLYLWHRWMVWHTEYPQRYNPMLMAVLFEGTTADLWRTRLHDRKNDPIWNANAEAEAQLTQSNE
;
A
#
# COMPACT_ATOMS: atom_id res chain seq x y z
N MET A 1 5.01 8.70 -15.42
CA MET A 1 5.53 8.28 -14.09
C MET A 1 7.05 8.30 -14.09
N ILE A 2 7.72 8.70 -13.00
CA ILE A 2 9.12 8.29 -12.79
C ILE A 2 9.05 6.90 -12.16
N GLU A 3 8.78 5.89 -13.00
CA GLU A 3 9.08 4.52 -12.62
C GLU A 3 10.60 4.41 -12.63
N THR A 4 11.18 4.12 -11.47
CA THR A 4 12.60 3.82 -11.42
C THR A 4 12.81 2.56 -12.23
N ASN A 5 13.41 2.69 -13.43
CA ASN A 5 14.14 1.62 -14.10
C ASN A 5 15.32 1.21 -13.21
N TYR A 6 14.99 0.66 -12.03
CA TYR A 6 15.95 0.29 -11.02
C TYR A 6 16.56 -1.03 -11.48
N ASP A 7 17.73 -0.92 -12.06
CA ASP A 7 18.56 -2.06 -12.39
C ASP A 7 19.07 -2.67 -11.07
N PHE A 8 18.43 -3.75 -10.63
CA PHE A 8 18.80 -4.50 -9.43
C PHE A 8 20.22 -5.09 -9.53
N GLU A 9 20.82 -5.15 -10.73
CA GLU A 9 22.21 -5.59 -10.93
C GLU A 9 23.25 -4.49 -10.71
N SER A 10 22.82 -3.25 -10.42
CA SER A 10 23.70 -2.10 -10.17
C SER A 10 24.40 -2.15 -8.79
N GLY A 11 25.21 -3.18 -8.55
CA GLY A 11 26.44 -3.21 -7.74
C GLY A 11 26.50 -2.77 -6.28
N HIS A 12 25.57 -1.97 -5.74
CA HIS A 12 25.72 -1.29 -4.45
C HIS A 12 24.40 -1.19 -3.67
N HIS A 13 23.69 -2.31 -3.53
CA HIS A 13 22.47 -2.35 -2.72
C HIS A 13 22.64 -3.36 -1.59
N GLU A 14 22.74 -2.87 -0.35
CA GLU A 14 22.65 -3.71 0.84
C GLU A 14 21.20 -4.19 1.04
N GLY A 15 21.03 -5.40 1.57
CA GLY A 15 19.71 -5.98 1.86
C GLY A 15 19.16 -6.93 0.78
N SER A 16 18.03 -7.58 1.09
CA SER A 16 17.38 -8.53 0.18
C SER A 16 16.68 -7.84 -0.99
N ILE A 17 16.37 -8.57 -2.07
CA ILE A 17 15.59 -8.03 -3.21
C ILE A 17 14.23 -7.46 -2.76
N VAL A 18 13.66 -8.00 -1.69
CA VAL A 18 12.41 -7.52 -1.07
C VAL A 18 12.62 -6.13 -0.47
N VAL A 19 13.69 -5.95 0.30
CA VAL A 19 14.05 -4.67 0.92
C VAL A 19 14.36 -3.63 -0.16
N GLN A 20 15.15 -4.00 -1.17
CA GLN A 20 15.52 -3.09 -2.25
C GLN A 20 14.29 -2.61 -3.04
N ASP A 21 13.37 -3.52 -3.35
CA ASP A 21 12.13 -3.16 -4.03
C ASP A 21 11.23 -2.26 -3.17
N ALA A 22 11.09 -2.58 -1.88
CA ALA A 22 10.34 -1.73 -0.95
C ALA A 22 10.96 -0.33 -0.86
N LEU A 23 12.30 -0.23 -0.81
CA LEU A 23 13.02 1.04 -0.79
C LEU A 23 12.81 1.86 -2.07
N ALA A 24 12.72 1.21 -3.23
CA ALA A 24 12.42 1.86 -4.51
C ALA A 24 10.99 2.43 -4.56
N HIS A 25 10.04 1.76 -3.89
CA HIS A 25 8.66 2.23 -3.76
C HIS A 25 8.44 3.20 -2.60
N LEU A 26 9.33 3.21 -1.60
CA LEU A 26 9.34 4.21 -0.54
C LEU A 26 9.80 5.55 -1.09
N GLY A 27 9.10 6.61 -0.70
CA GLY A 27 9.49 8.00 -1.02
C GLY A 27 10.74 8.45 -0.27
N VAL A 28 10.76 9.70 0.16
CA VAL A 28 11.94 10.31 0.82
C VAL A 28 12.24 9.65 2.17
N TYR A 29 11.20 9.34 2.96
CA TYR A 29 11.35 8.83 4.32
C TYR A 29 11.31 7.31 4.33
N LYS A 30 12.35 6.68 4.90
CA LYS A 30 12.48 5.22 4.95
C LYS A 30 12.10 4.66 6.32
N ARG A 31 12.22 5.46 7.37
CA ARG A 31 11.79 5.15 8.74
C ARG A 31 10.92 6.26 9.31
N VAL A 32 10.14 5.96 10.35
CA VAL A 32 9.27 6.95 11.02
C VAL A 32 10.11 8.06 11.66
N GLU A 33 11.26 7.72 12.22
CA GLU A 33 12.17 8.68 12.86
C GLU A 33 12.79 9.66 11.86
N ASP A 34 12.81 9.31 10.57
CA ASP A 34 13.28 10.19 9.50
C ASP A 34 12.22 11.22 9.09
N VAL A 35 10.95 11.03 9.50
CA VAL A 35 9.84 11.89 9.12
C VAL A 35 9.88 13.19 9.94
N PRO A 36 10.03 14.36 9.30
CA PRO A 36 9.96 15.62 10.01
C PRO A 36 8.63 15.79 10.72
N THR A 37 8.63 16.39 11.90
CA THR A 37 7.41 16.59 12.73
C THR A 37 6.25 17.26 11.98
N ARG A 38 6.52 18.09 10.97
CA ARG A 38 5.49 18.72 10.11
C ARG A 38 4.75 17.74 9.18
N HIS A 39 5.29 16.54 8.99
CA HIS A 39 4.73 15.47 8.17
C HIS A 39 4.35 14.25 9.02
N SER A 40 4.52 14.30 10.34
CA SER A 40 4.11 13.23 11.25
C SER A 40 2.59 13.09 11.25
N PHE A 41 2.12 11.84 11.20
CA PHE A 41 0.69 11.50 11.21
C PHE A 41 -0.07 11.99 12.43
N GLU A 42 0.59 12.15 13.58
CA GLU A 42 -0.03 12.71 14.78
C GLU A 42 -0.66 14.09 14.56
N LYS A 43 -0.17 14.85 13.56
CA LYS A 43 -0.70 16.18 13.22
C LYS A 43 -1.97 16.17 12.40
N PHE A 44 -2.33 15.04 11.80
CA PHE A 44 -3.40 14.94 10.82
C PHE A 44 -4.59 14.10 11.32
N LEU A 45 -4.63 13.78 12.62
CA LEU A 45 -5.67 12.95 13.22
C LEU A 45 -7.08 13.52 13.00
N ASP A 46 -7.22 14.84 12.99
CA ASP A 46 -8.50 15.52 12.77
C ASP A 46 -8.73 15.93 11.30
N ASP A 47 -7.70 15.82 10.46
CA ASP A 47 -7.71 16.32 9.07
C ASP A 47 -8.11 15.24 8.05
N VAL A 48 -8.07 13.96 8.46
CA VAL A 48 -8.30 12.82 7.56
C VAL A 48 -9.48 12.01 8.07
N ASP A 49 -10.58 11.99 7.32
CA ASP A 49 -11.62 10.97 7.51
C ASP A 49 -11.23 9.71 6.72
N ALA A 50 -10.91 8.63 7.45
CA ALA A 50 -10.49 7.39 6.81
C ALA A 50 -11.60 6.70 6.03
N ASP A 51 -12.87 6.84 6.45
CA ASP A 51 -14.00 6.23 5.74
C ASP A 51 -14.28 6.97 4.44
N GLU A 52 -14.26 8.30 4.47
CA GLU A 52 -14.37 9.13 3.28
C GLU A 52 -13.20 8.84 2.31
N ALA A 53 -11.97 8.81 2.81
CA ALA A 53 -10.79 8.50 1.99
C ALA A 53 -10.83 7.12 1.36
N TRP A 54 -11.43 6.14 2.03
CA TRP A 54 -11.61 4.82 1.45
C TRP A 54 -12.63 4.82 0.30
N GLU A 55 -13.73 5.55 0.43
CA GLU A 55 -14.73 5.64 -0.65
C GLU A 55 -14.22 6.49 -1.83
N GLN A 56 -13.49 7.58 -1.60
CA GLN A 56 -12.85 8.36 -2.68
C GLN A 56 -11.83 7.51 -3.45
N PHE A 57 -10.96 6.77 -2.75
CA PHE A 57 -10.04 5.82 -3.38
C PHE A 57 -10.76 4.86 -4.35
N TRP A 58 -11.95 4.42 -3.97
CA TRP A 58 -12.79 3.55 -4.79
C TRP A 58 -13.35 4.21 -6.03
N GLU A 59 -13.84 5.43 -5.89
CA GLU A 59 -14.43 6.17 -7.01
C GLU A 59 -13.37 6.51 -8.05
N GLU A 60 -12.17 6.89 -7.62
CA GLU A 60 -11.13 7.42 -8.52
C GLU A 60 -10.25 6.36 -9.17
N THR A 61 -9.88 5.29 -8.46
CA THR A 61 -8.88 4.35 -8.97
C THR A 61 -9.44 3.31 -9.94
N GLY A 62 -10.72 3.40 -10.31
CA GLY A 62 -11.32 2.49 -11.29
C GLY A 62 -11.44 1.05 -10.80
N VAL A 63 -11.35 0.80 -9.49
CA VAL A 63 -11.81 -0.47 -8.91
C VAL A 63 -13.32 -0.68 -9.07
N VAL A 64 -13.99 0.30 -9.68
CA VAL A 64 -15.33 0.25 -10.25
C VAL A 64 -15.54 -0.93 -11.22
N ASP A 65 -14.52 -1.39 -11.95
CA ASP A 65 -14.64 -2.54 -12.87
C ASP A 65 -14.39 -3.91 -12.23
N LEU A 66 -14.09 -3.95 -10.92
CA LEU A 66 -14.02 -5.23 -10.21
C LEU A 66 -15.42 -5.76 -9.91
N SER A 67 -15.58 -7.08 -10.04
CA SER A 67 -16.83 -7.74 -9.69
C SER A 67 -17.29 -7.36 -8.28
N GLU A 68 -18.61 -7.26 -8.07
CA GLU A 68 -19.20 -6.98 -6.75
C GLU A 68 -18.64 -7.92 -5.67
N HIS A 69 -18.37 -9.18 -6.05
CA HIS A 69 -17.71 -10.16 -5.21
C HIS A 69 -16.33 -9.69 -4.74
N THR A 70 -15.49 -9.20 -5.65
CA THR A 70 -14.15 -8.69 -5.33
C THR A 70 -14.23 -7.48 -4.42
N ARG A 71 -15.13 -6.54 -4.71
CA ARG A 71 -15.38 -5.35 -3.88
C ARG A 71 -15.75 -5.73 -2.45
N LYS A 72 -16.76 -6.58 -2.28
CA LYS A 72 -17.31 -6.93 -0.96
C LYS A 72 -16.38 -7.85 -0.15
N TYR A 73 -15.84 -8.88 -0.78
CA TYR A 73 -15.18 -9.99 -0.07
C TYR A 73 -13.65 -9.87 -0.02
N LYS A 74 -13.00 -9.18 -0.98
CA LYS A 74 -11.55 -8.93 -0.89
C LYS A 74 -11.29 -7.62 -0.16
N TYR A 75 -11.66 -6.51 -0.77
CA TYR A 75 -11.35 -5.18 -0.25
C TYR A 75 -12.21 -4.80 0.95
N GLY A 76 -13.53 -5.03 0.88
CA GLY A 76 -14.42 -4.78 2.00
C GLY A 76 -14.05 -5.62 3.23
N LYS A 77 -13.55 -6.85 3.05
CA LYS A 77 -13.04 -7.64 4.17
C LYS A 77 -11.73 -7.07 4.71
N ALA A 78 -10.75 -6.75 3.85
CA ALA A 78 -9.50 -6.12 4.28
C ALA A 78 -9.73 -4.83 5.10
N ARG A 79 -10.59 -3.92 4.61
CA ARG A 79 -10.99 -2.72 5.33
C ARG A 79 -11.58 -3.05 6.69
N ARG A 80 -12.58 -3.93 6.77
CA ARG A 80 -13.23 -4.28 8.05
C ARG A 80 -12.25 -4.86 9.06
N GLU A 81 -11.37 -5.77 8.64
CA GLU A 81 -10.37 -6.36 9.53
C GLU A 81 -9.39 -5.30 10.06
N TRP A 82 -8.93 -4.39 9.21
CA TRP A 82 -8.04 -3.29 9.61
C TRP A 82 -8.74 -2.28 10.53
N TRP A 83 -9.94 -1.82 10.18
CA TRP A 83 -10.71 -0.91 11.02
C TRP A 83 -11.00 -1.52 12.40
N ASN A 84 -11.35 -2.80 12.45
CA ASN A 84 -11.57 -3.49 13.72
C ASN A 84 -10.29 -3.59 14.55
N TYR A 85 -9.13 -3.76 13.91
CA TYR A 85 -7.83 -3.73 14.59
C TYR A 85 -7.56 -2.32 15.17
N CYS A 86 -7.75 -1.29 14.35
CA CYS A 86 -7.53 0.11 14.70
C CYS A 86 -8.44 0.58 15.85
N ALA A 87 -9.75 0.31 15.75
CA ALA A 87 -10.73 0.68 16.75
C ALA A 87 -10.44 0.06 18.13
N LYS A 88 -9.91 -1.16 18.18
CA LYS A 88 -9.53 -1.82 19.44
C LYS A 88 -8.31 -1.20 20.11
N ARG A 89 -7.49 -0.46 19.37
CA ARG A 89 -6.22 0.11 19.83
C ARG A 89 -6.21 1.64 19.86
N GLY A 90 -7.30 2.30 19.42
CA GLY A 90 -7.36 3.75 19.33
C GLY A 90 -6.45 4.31 18.23
N ILE A 91 -6.20 3.55 17.17
CA ILE A 91 -5.39 3.96 16.03
C ILE A 91 -6.31 4.53 14.96
N HIS A 92 -5.90 5.61 14.31
CA HIS A 92 -6.62 6.14 13.16
C HIS A 92 -6.28 5.32 11.89
N PRO A 93 -7.25 4.73 11.17
CA PRO A 93 -6.96 3.75 10.11
C PRO A 93 -6.08 4.25 8.96
N ALA A 94 -6.16 5.53 8.62
CA ALA A 94 -5.34 6.14 7.55
C ALA A 94 -3.92 6.52 8.00
N LEU A 95 -3.65 6.43 9.31
CA LEU A 95 -2.49 7.03 9.98
C LEU A 95 -1.77 6.02 10.89
N GLY A 96 -1.95 4.71 10.64
CA GLY A 96 -1.29 3.66 11.41
C GLY A 96 0.24 3.69 11.32
N ASP A 97 0.90 3.21 12.37
CA ASP A 97 2.36 3.06 12.42
C ASP A 97 2.80 1.80 11.65
N PRO A 98 4.03 1.73 11.10
CA PRO A 98 4.55 0.49 10.51
C PRO A 98 4.42 -0.74 11.42
N THR A 99 4.58 -0.57 12.74
CA THR A 99 4.42 -1.63 13.73
C THR A 99 3.00 -2.17 13.75
N ASP A 100 2.00 -1.30 13.62
CA ASP A 100 0.59 -1.69 13.61
C ASP A 100 0.25 -2.55 12.40
N PHE A 101 0.81 -2.21 11.24
CA PHE A 101 0.63 -3.02 10.04
C PHE A 101 1.30 -4.38 10.19
N GLU A 102 2.53 -4.42 10.69
CA GLU A 102 3.25 -5.68 10.92
C GLU A 102 2.50 -6.60 11.88
N GLU A 103 2.01 -6.08 13.01
CA GLU A 103 1.19 -6.84 13.96
C GLU A 103 -0.13 -7.30 13.33
N HIS A 104 -0.83 -6.40 12.63
CA HIS A 104 -2.11 -6.71 12.00
C HIS A 104 -1.97 -7.84 11.00
N PHE A 105 -1.00 -7.76 10.09
CA PHE A 105 -0.81 -8.80 9.07
C PHE A 105 -0.30 -10.10 9.67
N SER A 106 0.59 -10.05 10.66
CA SER A 106 1.03 -11.25 11.39
C SER A 106 -0.16 -12.01 11.95
N LYS A 107 -1.09 -11.31 12.61
CA LYS A 107 -2.32 -11.90 13.12
C LYS A 107 -3.24 -12.42 12.01
N GLN A 108 -3.42 -11.67 10.93
CA GLN A 108 -4.25 -12.14 9.81
C GLN A 108 -3.67 -13.41 9.17
N MET A 109 -2.34 -13.55 9.15
CA MET A 109 -1.67 -14.71 8.57
C MET A 109 -1.82 -15.99 9.39
N GLU A 110 -2.11 -15.91 10.69
CA GLU A 110 -2.44 -17.08 11.52
C GLU A 110 -3.68 -17.84 10.99
N GLU A 111 -4.61 -17.13 10.34
CA GLU A 111 -5.85 -17.68 9.80
C GLU A 111 -5.76 -18.00 8.29
N MET A 112 -4.62 -17.74 7.65
CA MET A 112 -4.45 -17.85 6.20
C MET A 112 -3.68 -19.10 5.81
N SER A 113 -4.13 -19.76 4.75
CA SER A 113 -3.47 -20.96 4.23
C SER A 113 -2.19 -20.66 3.45
N THR A 114 -2.05 -19.47 2.86
CA THR A 114 -0.89 -19.08 2.04
C THR A 114 -0.64 -17.58 2.08
N TYR A 115 0.62 -17.17 1.89
CA TYR A 115 0.99 -15.77 1.67
C TYR A 115 0.37 -15.17 0.40
N LYS A 116 0.05 -15.98 -0.62
CA LYS A 116 -0.72 -15.51 -1.78
C LYS A 116 -2.12 -15.05 -1.38
N SER A 117 -2.83 -15.85 -0.58
CA SER A 117 -4.14 -15.47 -0.06
C SER A 117 -4.05 -14.26 0.87
N GLY A 118 -3.06 -14.20 1.75
CA GLY A 118 -2.81 -13.02 2.59
C GLY A 118 -2.52 -11.77 1.77
N HIS A 119 -1.69 -11.89 0.74
CA HIS A 119 -1.35 -10.79 -0.15
C HIS A 119 -2.59 -10.28 -0.90
N ASP A 120 -3.31 -11.18 -1.56
CA ASP A 120 -4.42 -10.81 -2.45
C ASP A 120 -5.66 -10.34 -1.70
N LEU A 121 -5.90 -10.85 -0.49
CA LEU A 121 -7.13 -10.62 0.27
C LEU A 121 -6.98 -9.64 1.43
N ARG A 122 -5.75 -9.32 1.87
CA ARG A 122 -5.50 -8.43 3.02
C ARG A 122 -4.51 -7.33 2.68
N PHE A 123 -3.30 -7.71 2.27
CA PHE A 123 -2.21 -6.74 2.07
C PHE A 123 -2.47 -5.80 0.90
N ARG A 124 -2.73 -6.35 -0.29
CA ARG A 124 -2.88 -5.56 -1.53
C ARG A 124 -3.97 -4.49 -1.42
N PRO A 125 -5.19 -4.78 -0.91
CA PRO A 125 -6.20 -3.75 -0.70
C PRO A 125 -5.71 -2.52 0.09
N LEU A 126 -5.08 -2.74 1.25
CA LEU A 126 -4.62 -1.67 2.11
C LEU A 126 -3.40 -0.97 1.51
N TYR A 127 -2.49 -1.73 0.88
CA TYR A 127 -1.32 -1.17 0.21
C TYR A 127 -1.72 -0.20 -0.90
N LEU A 128 -2.67 -0.59 -1.75
CA LEU A 128 -3.14 0.26 -2.86
C LEU A 128 -3.81 1.54 -2.34
N TRP A 129 -4.60 1.42 -1.28
CA TRP A 129 -5.23 2.58 -0.62
C TRP A 129 -4.18 3.55 -0.05
N HIS A 130 -3.22 3.07 0.75
CA HIS A 130 -2.14 3.92 1.28
C HIS A 130 -1.25 4.48 0.18
N ARG A 131 -0.99 3.72 -0.89
CA ARG A 131 -0.26 4.22 -2.06
C ARG A 131 -1.03 5.36 -2.71
N TRP A 132 -2.33 5.22 -2.95
CA TRP A 132 -3.16 6.28 -3.52
C TRP A 132 -3.15 7.53 -2.64
N MET A 133 -3.31 7.41 -1.31
CA MET A 133 -3.26 8.56 -0.39
C MET A 133 -1.94 9.33 -0.46
N VAL A 134 -0.80 8.66 -0.69
CA VAL A 134 0.51 9.33 -0.83
C VAL A 134 0.60 10.20 -2.10
N TRP A 135 -0.12 9.83 -3.16
CA TRP A 135 -0.12 10.55 -4.43
C TRP A 135 -1.26 11.57 -4.54
N HIS A 136 -2.34 11.35 -3.79
CA HIS A 136 -3.53 12.17 -3.86
C HIS A 136 -3.34 13.50 -3.13
N THR A 137 -3.64 14.60 -3.81
CA THR A 137 -3.28 15.96 -3.37
C THR A 137 -4.03 16.44 -2.13
N GLU A 138 -5.20 15.86 -1.86
CA GLU A 138 -6.05 16.23 -0.72
C GLU A 138 -5.60 15.59 0.60
N TYR A 139 -4.72 14.59 0.54
CA TYR A 139 -4.26 13.85 1.71
C TYR A 139 -2.85 14.28 2.15
N PRO A 140 -2.60 14.36 3.46
CA PRO A 140 -1.32 14.85 3.99
C PRO A 140 -0.17 13.84 3.90
N GLN A 141 -0.45 12.59 3.52
CA GLN A 141 0.49 11.48 3.52
C GLN A 141 1.70 11.76 2.63
N ARG A 142 2.91 11.71 3.22
CA ARG A 142 4.20 11.86 2.50
C ARG A 142 5.04 10.58 2.49
N TYR A 143 4.56 9.53 3.15
CA TYR A 143 5.21 8.23 3.25
C TYR A 143 4.15 7.15 3.39
N ASN A 144 4.53 5.90 3.08
CA ASN A 144 3.67 4.75 3.20
C ASN A 144 4.13 3.87 4.37
N PRO A 145 3.41 3.84 5.50
CA PRO A 145 3.81 3.08 6.69
C PRO A 145 3.82 1.56 6.44
N MET A 146 2.98 1.05 5.53
CA MET A 146 3.00 -0.38 5.17
C MET A 146 4.30 -0.78 4.47
N LEU A 147 4.85 0.10 3.63
CA LEU A 147 6.14 -0.15 3.00
C LEU A 147 7.32 0.00 3.96
N MET A 148 7.20 0.87 4.97
CA MET A 148 8.20 0.93 6.04
C MET A 148 8.18 -0.37 6.86
N ALA A 149 7.00 -0.95 7.10
CA ALA A 149 6.87 -2.22 7.82
C ALA A 149 7.59 -3.37 7.10
N VAL A 150 7.63 -3.36 5.76
CA VAL A 150 8.40 -4.34 4.96
C VAL A 150 9.89 -4.36 5.36
N LEU A 151 10.43 -3.23 5.83
CA LEU A 151 11.82 -3.15 6.28
C LEU A 151 12.06 -3.82 7.65
N PHE A 152 11.00 -4.23 8.35
CA PHE A 152 11.13 -5.08 9.55
C PHE A 152 11.45 -6.54 9.19
N GLU A 153 11.38 -6.90 7.90
CA GLU A 153 11.69 -8.22 7.38
C GLU A 153 10.84 -9.36 7.99
N GLY A 154 9.65 -9.01 8.50
CA GLY A 154 8.67 -9.94 9.06
C GLY A 154 7.55 -10.34 8.08
N THR A 155 6.33 -10.46 8.59
CA THR A 155 5.15 -10.88 7.84
C THR A 155 4.85 -9.95 6.67
N THR A 156 4.98 -8.62 6.85
CA THR A 156 4.79 -7.67 5.74
C THR A 156 5.80 -7.86 4.62
N ALA A 157 7.04 -8.23 4.94
CA ALA A 157 8.07 -8.51 3.95
C ALA A 157 7.79 -9.78 3.16
N ASP A 158 7.26 -10.83 3.80
CA ASP A 158 6.83 -12.05 3.11
C ASP A 158 5.62 -11.79 2.17
N LEU A 159 4.68 -10.96 2.61
CA LEU A 159 3.55 -10.50 1.79
C LEU A 159 4.05 -9.64 0.61
N TRP A 160 5.03 -8.77 0.82
CA TRP A 160 5.67 -7.99 -0.24
C TRP A 160 6.45 -8.86 -1.22
N ARG A 161 7.16 -9.88 -0.75
CA ARG A 161 7.83 -10.87 -1.61
C ARG A 161 6.83 -11.53 -2.55
N THR A 162 5.62 -11.80 -2.09
CA THR A 162 4.55 -12.35 -2.94
C THR A 162 4.15 -11.39 -4.07
N ARG A 163 4.13 -10.07 -3.82
CA ARG A 163 3.91 -9.04 -4.85
C ARG A 163 4.98 -9.07 -5.94
N LEU A 164 6.26 -9.23 -5.57
CA LEU A 164 7.36 -9.28 -6.54
C LEU A 164 7.13 -10.35 -7.62
N HIS A 165 6.58 -11.49 -7.22
CA HIS A 165 6.22 -12.59 -8.12
C HIS A 165 4.91 -12.35 -8.89
N ASP A 166 4.10 -11.35 -8.51
CA ASP A 166 2.76 -11.09 -9.04
C ASP A 166 2.60 -9.69 -9.68
N ARG A 167 3.71 -8.98 -9.99
CA ARG A 167 3.69 -7.61 -10.52
C ARG A 167 2.81 -7.39 -11.75
N LYS A 168 2.66 -8.42 -12.61
CA LYS A 168 1.83 -8.38 -13.83
C LYS A 168 0.33 -8.22 -13.56
N ASN A 169 -0.12 -8.43 -12.32
CA ASN A 169 -1.53 -8.36 -11.91
C ASN A 169 -1.81 -7.15 -11.01
N ASP A 170 -0.94 -6.12 -10.99
CA ASP A 170 -1.22 -4.86 -10.29
C ASP A 170 -2.24 -4.04 -11.12
N PRO A 171 -3.49 -3.86 -10.66
CA PRO A 171 -4.54 -3.22 -11.45
C PRO A 171 -4.22 -1.74 -11.76
N ILE A 172 -3.43 -1.06 -10.89
CA ILE A 172 -2.97 0.30 -11.17
C ILE A 172 -1.96 0.31 -12.32
N TRP A 173 -1.12 -0.73 -12.44
CA TRP A 173 -0.17 -0.84 -13.54
C TRP A 173 -0.89 -1.02 -14.87
N ASN A 174 -1.92 -1.89 -14.93
CA ASN A 174 -2.71 -2.06 -16.16
C ASN A 174 -3.45 -0.79 -16.55
N ALA A 175 -4.12 -0.12 -15.60
CA ALA A 175 -4.86 1.10 -15.86
C ALA A 175 -3.94 2.25 -16.34
N ASN A 176 -2.75 2.40 -15.73
CA ASN A 176 -1.79 3.42 -16.15
C ASN A 176 -1.14 3.08 -17.51
N ALA A 177 -0.80 1.81 -17.76
CA ALA A 177 -0.25 1.39 -19.04
C ALA A 177 -1.25 1.58 -20.19
N GLU A 178 -2.54 1.31 -19.94
CA GLU A 178 -3.62 1.57 -20.89
C GLU A 178 -3.82 3.08 -21.12
N ALA A 179 -3.78 3.90 -20.07
CA ALA A 179 -3.86 5.35 -20.19
C ALA A 179 -2.67 5.96 -20.96
N GLU A 180 -1.45 5.50 -20.71
CA GLU A 180 -0.24 5.92 -21.44
C GLU A 180 -0.28 5.48 -22.91
N ALA A 181 -0.80 4.28 -23.20
CA ALA A 181 -1.00 3.81 -24.58
C ALA A 181 -2.04 4.64 -25.34
N GLN A 182 -3.13 5.04 -24.69
CA GLN A 182 -4.17 5.89 -25.28
C GLN A 182 -3.66 7.31 -25.58
N LEU A 183 -2.86 7.91 -24.67
CA LEU A 183 -2.23 9.21 -24.88
C LEU A 183 -1.20 9.21 -26.02
N THR A 184 -0.56 8.07 -26.28
CA THR A 184 0.40 7.91 -27.37
C THR A 184 -0.33 7.79 -28.71
N GLN A 185 -1.48 7.10 -28.76
CA GLN A 185 -2.31 6.96 -29.96
C GLN A 185 -3.09 8.23 -30.34
N SER A 186 -3.39 9.12 -29.39
CA SER A 186 -4.07 10.39 -29.68
C SER A 186 -3.15 11.49 -30.21
N ASN A 187 -1.83 11.25 -30.20
CA ASN A 187 -0.79 12.19 -30.64
C ASN A 187 -0.16 11.79 -32.00
N GLU A 188 -0.68 10.76 -32.66
CA GLU A 188 -0.40 10.38 -34.07
C GLU A 188 -1.56 10.77 -34.98
#